data_AF-A0AA51R0G6-F1
#
_entry.id   AF-A0AA51R0G6-F1
#
_cell.length_a   1.000
_cell.length_b   1.000
_cell.length_c   1.000
_cell.angle_alpha   90.00
_cell.angle_beta   90.00
_cell.angle_gamma   90.00
#
_symmetry.space_group_name_H-M   'P 1'
#
loop_
_entity.id
_entity.type
_entity.pdbx_description
1 polymer ?
#
loop_
_entity_poly.entity_id
_entity_poly.type
_entity_poly.pdbx_seq_one_letter_code
_entity_poly.pdbx_strand_id
1 'polypeptide(L)'
;MKAKHERTIKRTVDPANLPVLSVEQQQMLATLAAKPDAAIDYSDAPPAAPGAEWYRAALNPLYRPNKQTTTVRLDADILAWLKSKGSGYQTRLNAILRESMLQELKQQAPK
;
A
#
# COMPACT_ATOMS: atom_id res chain seq x y z
N MET A 1 -25.07 -30.00 -30.71
CA MET A 1 -25.02 -29.16 -29.49
C MET A 1 -23.60 -28.62 -29.35
N LYS A 2 -23.35 -27.32 -29.53
CA LYS A 2 -21.98 -26.75 -29.50
C LYS A 2 -21.57 -26.41 -28.07
N ALA A 3 -20.38 -26.85 -27.68
CA ALA A 3 -19.81 -26.64 -26.34
C ALA A 3 -19.62 -25.15 -26.03
N LYS A 4 -20.04 -24.78 -24.82
CA LYS A 4 -19.94 -23.42 -24.24
C LYS A 4 -18.47 -23.11 -23.99
N HIS A 5 -17.95 -22.05 -24.61
CA HIS A 5 -16.57 -21.61 -24.40
C HIS A 5 -16.51 -20.72 -23.15
N GLU A 6 -16.04 -21.26 -22.03
CA GLU A 6 -15.72 -20.47 -20.84
C GLU A 6 -14.40 -19.71 -21.06
N ARG A 7 -14.49 -18.39 -21.30
CA ARG A 7 -13.34 -17.51 -21.58
C ARG A 7 -12.79 -16.88 -20.31
N THR A 8 -12.34 -17.69 -19.36
CA THR A 8 -11.67 -17.16 -18.16
C THR A 8 -10.18 -16.97 -18.44
N ILE A 9 -9.79 -15.73 -18.76
CA ILE A 9 -8.39 -15.35 -18.94
C ILE A 9 -7.79 -15.07 -17.56
N LYS A 10 -6.93 -15.97 -17.06
CA LYS A 10 -6.16 -15.75 -15.84
C LYS A 10 -4.92 -14.94 -16.17
N ARG A 11 -4.75 -13.76 -15.56
CA ARG A 11 -3.54 -12.94 -15.67
C ARG A 11 -2.86 -12.85 -14.31
N THR A 12 -1.64 -13.36 -14.21
CA THR A 12 -0.76 -13.15 -13.05
C THR A 12 0.15 -11.97 -13.37
N VAL A 13 0.15 -10.95 -12.51
CA VAL A 13 1.02 -9.77 -12.66
C VAL A 13 2.09 -9.84 -11.56
N ASP A 14 3.36 -9.83 -11.95
CA ASP A 14 4.48 -9.71 -11.03
C ASP A 14 4.77 -8.23 -10.77
N PRO A 15 4.62 -7.72 -9.53
CA PRO A 15 4.86 -6.32 -9.21
C PRO A 15 6.34 -5.92 -9.28
N ALA A 16 7.28 -6.88 -9.23
CA ALA A 16 8.71 -6.61 -9.34
C ALA A 16 9.18 -6.49 -10.81
N ASN A 17 8.41 -7.01 -11.76
CA ASN A 17 8.73 -6.98 -13.18
C ASN A 17 7.45 -6.76 -14.01
N LEU A 18 7.07 -5.48 -14.13
CA LEU A 18 5.89 -5.09 -14.90
C LEU A 18 6.20 -5.13 -16.41
N PRO A 19 5.29 -5.66 -17.24
CA PRO A 19 5.46 -5.62 -18.68
C PRO A 19 5.46 -4.18 -19.18
N VAL A 20 6.38 -3.86 -20.09
CA VAL A 20 6.42 -2.55 -20.76
C VAL A 20 5.16 -2.39 -21.62
N LEU A 21 4.58 -1.18 -21.62
CA LEU A 21 3.42 -0.84 -22.43
C LEU A 21 3.72 -1.03 -23.92
N SER A 22 2.76 -1.59 -24.67
CA SER A 22 2.88 -1.64 -26.12
C SER A 22 2.78 -0.23 -26.72
N VAL A 23 3.30 -0.04 -27.94
CA VAL A 23 3.22 1.23 -28.67
C VAL A 23 1.76 1.68 -28.83
N GLU A 24 0.86 0.74 -29.12
CA GLU A 24 -0.58 1.00 -29.23
C GLU A 24 -1.18 1.52 -27.91
N GLN A 25 -0.79 0.93 -26.78
CA GLN A 25 -1.24 1.36 -25.46
C GLN A 25 -0.74 2.76 -25.12
N GLN A 26 0.51 3.08 -25.46
CA GLN A 26 1.09 4.42 -25.27
C GLN A 26 0.36 5.47 -26.11
N GLN A 27 0.06 5.16 -27.38
CA GLN A 27 -0.69 6.05 -28.27
C GLN A 27 -2.13 6.27 -27.78
N MET A 28 -2.79 5.23 -27.30
CA MET A 28 -4.12 5.35 -26.69
C MET A 28 -4.08 6.26 -25.46
N LEU A 29 -3.10 6.08 -24.57
CA LEU A 29 -2.93 6.93 -23.40
C LEU A 29 -2.66 8.39 -23.77
N ALA A 30 -1.82 8.65 -24.77
CA ALA A 30 -1.55 10.00 -25.26
C ALA A 30 -2.82 10.65 -25.84
N THR A 31 -3.63 9.87 -26.57
CA THR A 31 -4.92 10.33 -27.10
C THR A 31 -5.91 10.67 -25.99
N LEU A 32 -5.98 9.84 -24.95
CA LEU A 32 -6.84 10.09 -23.78
C LEU A 32 -6.38 11.31 -22.97
N ALA A 33 -5.07 11.49 -22.79
CA ALA A 33 -4.50 12.62 -22.07
C ALA A 33 -4.74 13.97 -22.77
N ALA A 34 -4.89 13.97 -24.10
CA ALA A 34 -5.18 15.16 -24.88
C ALA A 34 -6.68 15.55 -24.91
N LYS A 35 -7.58 14.68 -24.44
CA LYS A 35 -9.01 14.98 -24.40
C LYS A 35 -9.32 15.95 -23.26
N PRO A 36 -10.16 16.97 -23.48
CA PRO A 36 -10.59 17.87 -22.41
C PRO A 36 -11.57 17.17 -21.46
N ASP A 37 -11.51 17.51 -20.17
CA ASP A 37 -12.37 16.94 -19.14
C ASP A 37 -13.88 17.10 -19.43
N ALA A 38 -14.27 18.20 -20.08
CA ALA A 38 -15.65 18.46 -20.47
C ALA A 38 -16.23 17.45 -21.47
N ALA A 39 -15.37 16.71 -22.18
CA ALA A 39 -15.76 15.66 -23.12
C ALA A 39 -15.85 14.27 -22.46
N ILE A 40 -15.63 14.16 -21.14
CA ILE A 40 -15.76 12.92 -20.39
C ILE A 40 -17.26 12.65 -20.18
N ASP A 41 -17.73 11.53 -20.72
CA ASP A 41 -19.10 11.06 -20.53
C ASP A 41 -19.22 10.26 -19.21
N TYR A 42 -20.09 10.74 -18.31
CA TYR A 42 -20.38 10.11 -17.01
C TYR A 42 -21.75 9.42 -16.98
N SER A 43 -22.44 9.27 -18.11
CA SER A 43 -23.82 8.75 -18.16
C SER A 43 -24.00 7.32 -17.63
N ASP A 44 -22.96 6.50 -17.69
CA ASP A 44 -22.94 5.12 -17.14
C ASP A 44 -22.58 5.06 -15.64
N ALA A 45 -22.01 6.13 -15.10
CA ALA A 45 -21.63 6.18 -13.69
C ALA A 45 -22.82 6.62 -12.82
N PRO A 46 -23.06 5.98 -11.66
CA PRO A 46 -24.05 6.47 -10.72
C PRO A 46 -23.64 7.87 -10.22
N PRO A 47 -24.59 8.80 -10.00
CA PRO A 47 -24.27 10.11 -9.43
C PRO A 47 -23.59 9.93 -8.08
N ALA A 48 -22.54 10.72 -7.83
CA ALA A 48 -21.87 10.71 -6.53
C ALA A 48 -22.90 11.00 -5.43
N ALA A 49 -22.95 10.15 -4.40
CA ALA A 49 -23.86 10.39 -3.29
C ALA A 49 -23.51 11.73 -2.61
N PRO A 50 -24.50 12.54 -2.20
CA PRO A 50 -24.24 13.78 -1.48
C PRO A 50 -23.37 13.52 -0.24
N GLY A 51 -22.19 14.15 -0.17
CA GLY A 51 -21.24 13.94 0.92
C GLY A 51 -20.34 12.70 0.80
N ALA A 52 -20.32 12.02 -0.35
CA ALA A 52 -19.39 10.92 -0.61
C ALA A 52 -17.95 11.44 -0.76
N GLU A 53 -17.25 11.51 0.36
CA GLU A 53 -15.83 11.86 0.43
C GLU A 53 -14.96 10.60 0.23
N TRP A 54 -15.11 9.93 -0.92
CA TRP A 54 -14.33 8.72 -1.26
C TRP A 54 -12.82 8.95 -1.18
N TYR A 55 -12.37 10.20 -1.39
CA TYR A 55 -10.98 10.64 -1.26
C TYR A 55 -10.50 10.77 0.21
N ARG A 56 -11.41 10.80 1.19
CA ARG A 56 -11.11 10.77 2.63
C ARG A 56 -11.15 9.36 3.22
N ALA A 57 -11.36 8.32 2.41
CA ALA A 57 -11.14 6.96 2.86
C ALA A 57 -9.71 6.87 3.40
N ALA A 58 -9.59 6.66 4.72
CA ALA A 58 -8.30 6.54 5.38
C ALA A 58 -7.42 5.58 4.60
N LEU A 59 -6.19 6.01 4.26
CA LEU A 59 -5.20 5.17 3.58
C LEU A 59 -5.10 3.84 4.32
N ASN A 60 -5.67 2.80 3.70
CA ASN A 60 -5.65 1.41 4.12
C ASN A 60 -5.64 1.18 5.65
N PRO A 61 -6.80 1.22 6.35
CA PRO A 61 -6.88 0.88 7.77
C PRO A 61 -6.39 -0.56 8.08
N LEU A 62 -6.19 -1.37 7.04
CA LEU A 62 -5.65 -2.73 7.12
C LEU A 62 -4.12 -2.81 6.98
N TYR A 63 -3.40 -1.69 6.82
CA TYR A 63 -1.94 -1.75 6.77
C TYR A 63 -1.39 -2.27 8.10
N ARG A 64 -0.96 -3.54 8.10
CA ARG A 64 -0.25 -4.17 9.20
C ARG A 64 1.22 -4.30 8.75
N PRO A 65 2.17 -3.66 9.45
CA PRO A 65 3.58 -3.90 9.19
C PRO A 65 3.87 -5.40 9.23
N ASN A 66 4.52 -5.93 8.20
CA ASN A 66 4.92 -7.34 8.16
C ASN A 66 6.00 -7.55 9.24
N LYS A 67 5.62 -8.19 10.35
CA LYS A 67 6.54 -8.47 11.45
C LYS A 67 7.36 -9.69 11.08
N GLN A 68 8.66 -9.50 10.90
CA GLN A 68 9.58 -10.62 10.70
C GLN A 68 10.03 -11.14 12.06
N THR A 69 9.96 -12.46 12.25
CA THR A 69 10.47 -13.12 13.46
C THR A 69 11.99 -13.23 13.36
N THR A 70 12.69 -12.47 14.19
CA THR A 70 14.15 -12.50 14.30
C THR A 70 14.56 -12.79 15.75
N THR A 71 15.62 -13.58 15.92
CA THR A 71 16.26 -13.80 17.22
C THR A 71 17.33 -12.73 17.44
N VAL A 72 17.14 -11.86 18.42
CA VAL A 72 18.08 -10.79 18.81
C VAL A 72 18.58 -11.05 20.23
N ARG A 73 19.86 -10.76 20.50
CA ARG A 73 20.40 -10.77 21.87
C ARG A 73 20.23 -9.38 22.48
N LEU A 74 19.68 -9.33 23.69
CA LEU A 74 19.49 -8.11 24.47
C LEU A 74 20.15 -8.28 25.83
N ASP A 75 20.64 -7.19 26.39
CA ASP A 75 21.20 -7.19 27.73
C ASP A 75 20.14 -7.54 28.79
N ALA A 76 20.59 -8.19 29.86
CA ALA A 76 19.70 -8.75 30.88
C ALA A 76 18.94 -7.66 31.65
N ASP A 77 19.58 -6.52 31.88
CA ASP A 77 19.03 -5.34 32.54
C ASP A 77 17.96 -4.65 31.68
N ILE A 78 18.20 -4.48 30.38
CA ILE A 78 17.22 -3.95 29.42
C ILE A 78 15.99 -4.85 29.38
N LEU A 79 16.21 -6.16 29.33
CA LEU A 79 15.12 -7.15 29.31
C LEU A 79 14.32 -7.13 30.62
N ALA A 80 14.99 -7.01 31.77
CA ALA A 80 14.35 -6.87 33.07
C ALA A 80 13.52 -5.58 33.17
N TRP A 81 14.08 -4.46 32.72
CA TRP A 81 13.39 -3.17 32.67
C TRP A 81 12.15 -3.22 31.78
N LEU A 82 12.25 -3.77 30.57
CA LEU A 82 11.13 -3.91 29.65
C LEU A 82 10.00 -4.79 30.22
N LYS A 83 10.36 -5.89 30.90
CA LYS A 83 9.40 -6.78 31.56
C LYS A 83 8.77 -6.15 32.81
N SER A 84 9.49 -5.31 33.54
CA SER A 84 8.98 -4.62 34.74
C SER A 84 7.74 -3.78 34.46
N LYS A 85 7.59 -3.30 33.23
CA LYS A 85 6.47 -2.46 32.80
C LYS A 85 5.21 -3.27 32.43
N GLY A 86 5.20 -4.59 32.61
CA GLY A 86 4.03 -5.47 32.41
C GLY A 86 4.11 -6.38 31.17
N SER A 87 2.98 -6.98 30.79
CA SER A 87 2.88 -7.86 29.62
C SER A 87 3.11 -7.10 28.30
N GLY A 88 3.53 -7.81 27.24
CA GLY A 88 3.72 -7.19 25.92
C GLY A 88 5.04 -6.39 25.74
N TYR A 89 6.10 -6.76 26.46
CA TYR A 89 7.42 -6.13 26.33
C TYR A 89 7.97 -6.17 24.88
N GLN A 90 7.67 -7.22 24.11
CA GLN A 90 8.05 -7.34 22.69
C GLN A 90 7.41 -6.25 21.81
N THR A 91 6.13 -5.94 22.04
CA THR A 91 5.42 -4.88 21.32
C THR A 91 6.04 -3.51 21.62
N ARG A 92 6.44 -3.30 22.88
CA ARG A 92 7.10 -2.06 23.31
C ARG A 92 8.52 -1.94 22.76
N LEU A 93 9.29 -3.01 22.78
CA LEU A 93 10.59 -3.06 22.13
C LEU A 93 10.48 -2.62 20.66
N ASN A 94 9.52 -3.18 19.93
CA ASN A 94 9.30 -2.81 18.52
C ASN A 94 8.84 -1.35 18.34
N ALA A 95 8.11 -0.79 19.31
CA ALA A 95 7.71 0.63 19.28
C ALA A 95 8.91 1.56 19.49
N ILE A 96 9.79 1.24 20.45
CA ILE A 96 11.02 2.00 20.74
C ILE A 96 11.95 1.97 19.52
N LEU A 97 12.17 0.80 18.92
CA LEU A 97 12.99 0.66 17.72
C LEU A 97 12.43 1.48 16.54
N ARG A 98 11.10 1.47 16.37
CA ARG A 98 10.45 2.28 15.34
C ARG A 98 10.64 3.78 15.58
N GLU A 99 10.52 4.23 16.81
CA GLU A 99 10.73 5.64 17.16
C GLU A 99 12.17 6.07 16.85
N SER A 100 13.16 5.28 17.29
CA SER A 100 14.59 5.53 17.00
C SER A 100 14.84 5.62 15.49
N MET A 101 14.33 4.66 14.72
CA MET A 101 14.44 4.64 13.26
C MET A 101 13.83 5.90 12.62
N LEU A 102 12.63 6.32 13.05
CA LEU A 102 11.98 7.51 12.51
C LEU A 102 12.72 8.81 12.88
N GLN A 103 13.34 8.87 14.06
CA GLN A 103 14.17 10.00 14.47
C GLN A 103 15.42 10.11 13.60
N GLU A 104 16.11 9.00 13.33
CA GLU A 104 17.27 8.98 12.42
C GLU A 104 16.90 9.42 10.99
N LEU A 105 15.79 8.90 10.45
CA LEU A 105 15.32 9.28 9.11
C LEU A 105 15.00 10.78 8.99
N LYS A 106 14.47 11.40 10.05
CA LYS A 106 14.24 12.85 10.08
C LYS A 106 15.55 13.65 10.08
N GLN A 107 16.60 13.14 10.71
CA GLN A 107 17.91 13.80 10.77
C GLN A 107 18.69 13.68 9.46
N GLN A 108 18.41 12.63 8.67
CA GLN A 108 19.07 12.38 7.38
C GLN A 108 18.39 13.06 6.18
N ALA A 109 17.20 13.65 6.36
CA ALA A 109 16.56 14.41 5.30
C ALA A 109 17.41 15.67 4.98
N PRO A 110 17.83 15.87 3.71
CA PRO A 110 18.54 17.08 3.33
C PRO A 110 17.62 18.28 3.59
N LYS A 111 18.20 19.31 4.20
CA LYS A 111 17.53 20.56 4.54
C LYS A 111 17.16 21.35 3.29
#